data_AF-A0A6C0CA85-F1
#
_entry.id   AF-A0A6C0CA85-F1
#
_cell.length_a   1.000
_cell.length_b   1.000
_cell.length_c   1.000
_cell.angle_alpha   90.00
_cell.angle_beta   90.00
_cell.angle_gamma   90.00
#
_symmetry.space_group_name_H-M   'P 1'
#
loop_
_entity.id
_entity.type
_entity.pdbx_description
1 polymer ?
#
loop_
_entity_poly.entity_id
_entity_poly.type
_entity_poly.pdbx_seq_one_letter_code
_entity_poly.pdbx_strand_id
1 'polypeptide(L)'
;MIDYKPKYLKYKAKYLTAKKINISGGKLKIETTWDLEQKNRYRELSSMSNTNSFIKKEDITETNMYQMNDGGNRPFQVTCDKNGVTIQKAVLAKQYGSQSFTATTFYGEPFWRVKNFEGYWSGFDSSTDEDHGNAILIKINKNNYVFVGDEIYEFKTDDEIIDFIAVVGNNAVPYPVAYGIENAYFFLEKSYIPIMDLQKAPTVANATDMYDEIYGINGIEKVESYHIRKIKMISHRHNDYEFVDSNKK
;
A
#
# COMPACT_ATOMS: atom_id res chain seq x y z
N MET A 1 -4.57 -25.02 11.78
CA MET A 1 -3.09 -24.92 11.69
C MET A 1 -2.78 -24.19 10.39
N ILE A 2 -2.19 -22.99 10.42
CA ILE A 2 -1.77 -22.30 9.19
C ILE A 2 -0.68 -23.18 8.55
N ASP A 3 -0.91 -23.68 7.34
CA ASP A 3 0.10 -24.43 6.62
C ASP A 3 1.18 -23.46 6.13
N TYR A 4 2.30 -23.41 6.86
CA TYR A 4 3.45 -22.59 6.51
C TYR A 4 4.26 -23.18 5.36
N LYS A 5 4.00 -24.43 4.94
CA LYS A 5 4.80 -25.14 3.93
C LYS A 5 4.73 -24.49 2.55
N PRO A 6 3.56 -24.06 2.01
CA PRO A 6 3.49 -23.34 0.73
C PRO A 6 4.22 -22.00 0.80
N LYS A 7 4.05 -21.25 1.91
CA LYS A 7 4.76 -19.99 2.14
C LYS A 7 6.27 -20.25 2.17
N TYR A 8 6.75 -21.19 2.98
CA TYR A 8 8.16 -21.58 3.06
C TYR A 8 8.74 -22.05 1.73
N LEU A 9 8.02 -22.85 0.94
CA LEU A 9 8.47 -23.29 -0.39
C LEU A 9 8.56 -22.12 -1.38
N LYS A 10 7.60 -21.17 -1.36
CA LYS A 10 7.69 -19.91 -2.11
C LYS A 10 8.93 -19.11 -1.69
N TYR A 11 9.15 -18.90 -0.39
CA TYR A 11 10.34 -18.20 0.13
C TYR A 11 11.66 -18.90 -0.25
N LYS A 12 11.71 -20.24 -0.14
CA LYS A 12 12.89 -21.03 -0.49
C LYS A 12 13.23 -20.89 -1.98
N ALA A 13 12.24 -21.00 -2.87
CA ALA A 13 12.45 -20.81 -4.30
C ALA A 13 12.88 -19.37 -4.65
N LYS A 14 12.27 -18.38 -4.00
CA LYS A 14 12.52 -16.94 -4.16
C LYS A 14 13.95 -16.55 -3.78
N TYR A 15 14.41 -16.94 -2.57
CA TYR A 15 15.67 -16.45 -2.01
C TYR A 15 16.87 -17.41 -2.14
N LEU A 16 16.66 -18.71 -2.35
CA LEU A 16 17.75 -19.71 -2.33
C LEU A 16 18.11 -20.28 -3.71
N THR A 17 17.39 -19.90 -4.77
CA THR A 17 17.74 -20.27 -6.13
C THR A 17 18.77 -19.27 -6.68
N ALA A 18 20.04 -19.57 -6.50
CA ALA A 18 21.15 -18.76 -6.98
C ALA A 18 21.49 -19.10 -8.44
N LYS A 19 21.52 -18.10 -9.32
CA LYS A 19 22.11 -18.20 -10.67
C LYS A 19 23.51 -17.59 -10.62
N LYS A 20 24.52 -18.37 -11.01
CA LYS A 20 25.88 -17.84 -11.20
C LYS A 20 25.90 -17.02 -12.49
N ILE A 21 26.32 -15.76 -12.40
CA ILE A 21 26.55 -14.92 -13.58
C ILE A 21 28.01 -14.48 -13.55
N ASN A 22 28.75 -14.78 -14.63
CA ASN A 22 30.10 -14.27 -14.81
C ASN A 22 30.01 -12.81 -15.24
N ILE A 23 30.70 -11.93 -14.52
CA ILE A 23 30.89 -10.53 -14.91
C ILE A 23 32.35 -10.36 -15.37
N SER A 24 32.58 -9.51 -16.37
CA SER A 24 33.91 -9.12 -16.82
C SER A 24 34.75 -8.59 -15.65
N GLY A 25 35.97 -9.15 -15.48
CA GLY A 25 36.88 -8.81 -14.37
C GLY A 25 37.09 -9.92 -13.32
N GLY A 26 36.53 -11.11 -13.51
CA GLY A 26 36.93 -12.31 -12.75
C GLY A 26 36.35 -12.45 -11.32
N LYS A 27 35.51 -11.50 -10.86
CA LYS A 27 34.74 -11.67 -9.61
C LYS A 27 33.39 -12.32 -9.93
N LEU A 28 33.17 -13.52 -9.39
CA LEU A 28 31.87 -14.19 -9.39
C LEU A 28 30.89 -13.41 -8.53
N LYS A 29 29.82 -12.88 -9.14
CA LYS A 29 28.67 -12.38 -8.40
C LYS A 29 27.59 -13.46 -8.44
N ILE A 30 27.16 -13.89 -7.26
CA ILE A 30 26.01 -14.77 -7.12
C ILE A 30 24.78 -13.87 -7.06
N GLU A 31 23.90 -13.96 -8.04
CA GLU A 31 22.61 -13.28 -8.01
C GLU A 31 21.51 -14.32 -7.84
N THR A 32 20.60 -14.07 -6.92
CA THR A 32 19.42 -14.92 -6.74
C THR A 32 18.42 -14.65 -7.87
N THR A 33 17.49 -15.59 -8.10
CA THR A 33 16.35 -15.34 -9.00
C THR A 33 15.58 -14.08 -8.57
N TRP A 34 15.42 -13.87 -7.27
CA TRP A 34 14.80 -12.66 -6.72
C TRP A 34 15.53 -11.37 -7.09
N ASP A 35 16.86 -11.34 -7.01
CA ASP A 35 17.64 -10.15 -7.40
C ASP A 35 17.44 -9.80 -8.88
N LEU A 36 17.29 -10.82 -9.74
CA LEU A 36 17.02 -10.64 -11.17
C LEU A 36 15.60 -10.15 -11.42
N GLU A 37 14.61 -10.71 -10.72
CA GLU A 37 13.21 -10.27 -10.80
C GLU A 37 13.09 -8.80 -10.39
N GLN A 38 13.72 -8.41 -9.28
CA GLN A 38 13.71 -7.01 -8.82
C GLN A 38 14.35 -6.05 -9.81
N LYS A 39 15.49 -6.42 -10.41
CA LYS A 39 16.11 -5.59 -11.45
C LYS A 39 15.24 -5.47 -12.70
N ASN A 40 14.59 -6.55 -13.10
CA ASN A 40 13.71 -6.54 -14.27
C ASN A 40 12.50 -5.66 -14.02
N ARG A 41 11.86 -5.80 -12.84
CA ARG A 41 10.75 -4.94 -12.42
C ARG A 41 11.18 -3.48 -12.37
N TYR A 42 12.33 -3.17 -11.76
CA TYR A 42 12.85 -1.81 -11.75
C TYR A 42 13.03 -1.23 -13.16
N ARG A 43 13.59 -2.00 -14.12
CA ARG A 43 13.78 -1.55 -15.51
C ARG A 43 12.45 -1.29 -16.23
N GLU A 44 11.46 -2.13 -16.02
CA GLU A 44 10.10 -1.94 -16.55
C GLU A 44 9.53 -0.61 -16.07
N LEU A 45 9.56 -0.39 -14.76
CA LEU A 45 9.00 0.79 -14.12
C LEU A 45 9.78 2.06 -14.38
N SER A 46 11.09 1.97 -14.65
CA SER A 46 11.94 3.13 -14.96
C SER A 46 11.50 3.90 -16.21
N SER A 47 10.73 3.26 -17.09
CA SER A 47 10.18 3.88 -18.29
C SER A 47 8.82 4.56 -18.06
N MET A 48 8.20 4.35 -16.90
CA MET A 48 6.88 4.89 -16.59
C MET A 48 7.00 6.32 -16.06
N SER A 49 6.24 7.23 -16.67
CA SER A 49 6.09 8.60 -16.15
C SER A 49 5.19 8.68 -14.92
N ASN A 50 4.21 7.77 -14.82
CA ASN A 50 3.29 7.60 -13.69
C ASN A 50 2.64 6.21 -13.78
N THR A 51 1.88 5.82 -12.77
CA THR A 51 1.19 4.51 -12.74
C THR A 51 -0.01 4.38 -13.67
N ASN A 52 -0.58 5.49 -14.13
CA ASN A 52 -1.90 5.56 -14.79
C ASN A 52 -3.02 4.82 -14.04
N SER A 53 -2.92 4.70 -12.70
CA SER A 53 -3.87 3.95 -11.87
C SER A 53 -5.06 4.76 -11.38
N PHE A 54 -5.17 6.03 -11.79
CA PHE A 54 -6.33 6.86 -11.44
C PHE A 54 -7.57 6.43 -12.22
N ILE A 55 -8.62 6.04 -11.49
CA ILE A 55 -9.92 5.70 -12.05
C ILE A 55 -10.87 6.87 -11.75
N LYS A 56 -11.31 7.56 -12.80
CA LYS A 56 -12.32 8.60 -12.66
C LYS A 56 -13.67 7.98 -12.32
N LYS A 57 -14.48 8.70 -11.54
CA LYS A 57 -15.83 8.25 -11.15
C LYS A 57 -16.70 7.92 -12.36
N GLU A 58 -16.59 8.72 -13.43
CA GLU A 58 -17.34 8.56 -14.68
C GLU A 58 -16.94 7.30 -15.48
N ASP A 59 -15.72 6.80 -15.27
CA ASP A 59 -15.19 5.62 -15.94
C ASP A 59 -15.47 4.31 -15.17
N ILE A 60 -16.12 4.38 -14.00
CA ILE A 60 -16.47 3.19 -13.20
C ILE A 60 -17.68 2.48 -13.79
N THR A 61 -17.45 1.36 -14.48
CA THR A 61 -18.51 0.54 -15.09
C THR A 61 -19.02 -0.56 -14.17
N GLU A 62 -18.19 -1.04 -13.24
CA GLU A 62 -18.52 -2.13 -12.31
C GLU A 62 -18.06 -1.80 -10.88
N THR A 63 -18.49 -2.61 -9.92
CA THR A 63 -18.06 -2.43 -8.52
C THR A 63 -16.70 -3.06 -8.32
N ASN A 64 -15.69 -2.24 -8.06
CA ASN A 64 -14.36 -2.71 -7.67
C ASN A 64 -14.29 -2.93 -6.17
N MET A 65 -13.61 -3.99 -5.74
CA MET A 65 -13.46 -4.35 -4.32
C MET A 65 -11.99 -4.51 -3.97
N TYR A 66 -11.58 -3.89 -2.88
CA TYR A 66 -10.20 -3.89 -2.38
C TYR A 66 -10.17 -4.22 -0.89
N GLN A 67 -9.10 -4.85 -0.43
CA GLN A 67 -8.88 -5.16 0.98
C GLN A 67 -7.60 -4.47 1.43
N MET A 68 -7.70 -3.59 2.42
CA MET A 68 -6.56 -2.77 2.84
C MET A 68 -5.58 -3.63 3.61
N ASN A 69 -4.29 -3.57 3.28
CA ASN A 69 -3.28 -4.39 3.94
C ASN A 69 -2.76 -3.69 5.20
N ASP A 70 -2.59 -4.46 6.28
CA ASP A 70 -1.91 -4.01 7.48
C ASP A 70 -1.06 -5.13 8.10
N GLY A 71 0.15 -5.37 7.57
CA GLY A 71 1.09 -6.30 8.19
C GLY A 71 0.59 -7.76 8.25
N GLY A 72 -0.21 -8.17 7.27
CA GLY A 72 -0.91 -9.47 7.24
C GLY A 72 -2.35 -9.45 7.73
N ASN A 73 -2.81 -8.34 8.32
CA ASN A 73 -4.22 -8.07 8.59
C ASN A 73 -4.93 -7.45 7.38
N ARG A 74 -6.27 -7.44 7.43
CA ARG A 74 -7.14 -6.74 6.47
C ARG A 74 -8.20 -5.91 7.21
N PRO A 75 -7.86 -4.77 7.83
CA PRO A 75 -8.78 -4.05 8.71
C PRO A 75 -10.02 -3.48 8.00
N PHE A 76 -9.92 -3.22 6.70
CA PHE A 76 -11.02 -2.63 5.92
C PHE A 76 -11.19 -3.31 4.56
N GLN A 77 -12.44 -3.38 4.14
CA GLN A 77 -12.83 -3.64 2.75
C GLN A 77 -13.41 -2.35 2.16
N VAL A 78 -12.97 -2.04 0.94
CA VAL A 78 -13.41 -0.87 0.20
C VAL A 78 -14.11 -1.34 -1.07
N THR A 79 -15.33 -0.85 -1.31
CA THR A 79 -16.01 -1.01 -2.60
C THR A 79 -16.17 0.33 -3.28
N CYS A 80 -15.78 0.40 -4.55
CA CYS A 80 -15.87 1.60 -5.37
C CYS A 80 -16.84 1.36 -6.51
N ASP A 81 -17.93 2.13 -6.54
CA ASP A 81 -18.91 2.12 -7.63
C ASP A 81 -19.26 3.57 -8.05
N LYS A 82 -20.08 3.72 -9.10
CA LYS A 82 -20.56 5.03 -9.57
C LYS A 82 -21.33 5.84 -8.51
N ASN A 83 -21.85 5.18 -7.48
CA ASN A 83 -22.66 5.78 -6.42
C ASN A 83 -21.81 6.24 -5.23
N GLY A 84 -20.59 5.74 -5.08
CA GLY A 84 -19.70 6.10 -3.99
C GLY A 84 -18.58 5.10 -3.73
N VAL A 85 -17.68 5.50 -2.84
CA VAL A 85 -16.72 4.62 -2.20
C VAL A 85 -17.26 4.24 -0.83
N THR A 86 -17.49 2.96 -0.58
CA THR A 86 -18.03 2.43 0.67
C THR A 86 -16.97 1.65 1.41
N ILE A 87 -16.86 1.87 2.72
CA ILE A 87 -15.84 1.24 3.57
C ILE A 87 -16.53 0.44 4.68
N GLN A 88 -16.09 -0.80 4.84
CA GLN A 88 -16.55 -1.74 5.86
C GLN A 88 -15.36 -2.12 6.75
N LYS A 89 -15.62 -2.29 8.05
CA LYS A 89 -14.61 -2.78 9.00
C LYS A 89 -14.59 -4.30 9.03
N ALA A 90 -13.41 -4.86 9.22
CA ALA A 90 -13.24 -6.27 9.47
C ALA A 90 -13.76 -6.68 10.86
N VAL A 91 -14.38 -7.85 10.90
CA VAL A 91 -14.85 -8.55 12.09
C VAL A 91 -14.19 -9.91 12.10
N LEU A 92 -13.58 -10.30 13.22
CA LEU A 92 -13.00 -11.63 13.38
C LEU A 92 -13.93 -12.54 14.16
N ALA A 93 -14.37 -13.61 13.50
CA ALA A 93 -14.97 -14.74 14.20
C ALA A 93 -13.88 -15.75 14.56
N LYS A 94 -13.78 -16.10 15.85
CA LYS A 94 -12.92 -17.20 16.31
C LYS A 94 -13.77 -18.43 16.57
N GLN A 95 -13.46 -19.51 15.86
CA GLN A 95 -14.01 -20.82 16.14
C GLN A 95 -12.97 -21.64 16.91
N TYR A 96 -13.27 -21.95 18.17
CA TYR A 96 -12.39 -22.72 19.04
C TYR A 96 -12.64 -24.23 18.87
N GLY A 97 -11.58 -24.97 18.50
CA GLY A 97 -11.51 -26.42 18.57
C GLY A 97 -10.73 -26.89 19.80
N SER A 98 -10.60 -28.21 19.97
CA SER A 98 -9.99 -28.82 21.17
C SER A 98 -8.52 -28.46 21.43
N GLN A 99 -7.76 -28.06 20.40
CA GLN A 99 -6.33 -27.69 20.52
C GLN A 99 -5.92 -26.46 19.69
N SER A 100 -6.85 -25.83 18.97
CA SER A 100 -6.55 -24.66 18.13
C SER A 100 -7.81 -23.84 17.87
N PHE A 101 -7.67 -22.62 17.36
CA PHE A 101 -8.77 -21.86 16.81
C PHE A 101 -8.57 -21.60 15.32
N THR A 102 -9.69 -21.44 14.61
CA THR A 102 -9.72 -20.86 13.27
C THR A 102 -10.25 -19.44 13.40
N ALA A 103 -9.52 -18.46 12.87
CA ALA A 103 -10.01 -17.10 12.74
C ALA A 103 -10.47 -16.89 11.29
N THR A 104 -11.72 -16.44 11.13
CA THR A 104 -12.27 -16.05 9.84
C THR A 104 -12.55 -14.55 9.87
N THR A 105 -12.09 -13.86 8.82
CA THR A 105 -12.37 -12.43 8.64
C THR A 105 -13.62 -12.26 7.82
N PHE A 106 -14.55 -11.47 8.33
CA PHE A 106 -15.73 -10.98 7.61
C PHE A 106 -15.71 -9.47 7.61
N TYR A 107 -16.48 -8.85 6.73
CA TYR A 107 -16.67 -7.40 6.73
C TYR A 107 -18.11 -7.10 7.10
N GLY A 108 -18.27 -6.25 8.12
CA GLY A 108 -19.59 -5.90 8.65
C GLY A 108 -20.35 -4.93 7.76
N GLU A 109 -21.37 -4.31 8.35
CA GLU A 109 -22.14 -3.25 7.69
C GLU A 109 -21.25 -2.07 7.25
N PRO A 110 -21.64 -1.32 6.20
CA PRO A 110 -20.98 -0.09 5.82
C PRO A 110 -20.75 0.84 7.01
N PHE A 111 -19.48 1.07 7.35
CA PHE A 111 -19.08 1.96 8.43
C PHE A 111 -19.04 3.41 7.95
N TRP A 112 -18.55 3.64 6.72
CA TRP A 112 -18.42 4.98 6.18
C TRP A 112 -18.53 4.99 4.65
N ARG A 113 -18.93 6.14 4.08
CA ARG A 113 -19.16 6.27 2.64
C ARG A 113 -18.84 7.66 2.12
N VAL A 114 -18.11 7.72 1.02
CA VAL A 114 -17.82 8.92 0.24
C VAL A 114 -18.68 8.91 -1.02
N LYS A 115 -19.62 9.85 -1.16
CA LYS A 115 -20.53 9.93 -2.32
C LYS A 115 -20.02 10.89 -3.41
N ASN A 116 -19.44 12.00 -2.98
CA ASN A 116 -18.94 13.06 -3.86
C ASN A 116 -17.42 12.90 -3.98
N PHE A 117 -16.98 12.47 -5.16
CA PHE A 117 -15.57 12.26 -5.48
C PHE A 117 -15.38 12.40 -6.99
N GLU A 118 -14.19 12.81 -7.41
CA GLU A 118 -13.77 12.89 -8.82
C GLU A 118 -13.27 11.53 -9.32
N GLY A 119 -12.61 10.76 -8.47
CA GLY A 119 -12.03 9.46 -8.79
C GLY A 119 -11.21 8.92 -7.62
N TYR A 120 -10.49 7.82 -7.84
CA TYR A 120 -9.59 7.25 -6.85
C TYR A 120 -8.42 6.53 -7.52
N TRP A 121 -7.34 6.37 -6.78
CA TRP A 121 -6.25 5.45 -7.12
C TRP A 121 -6.39 4.19 -6.28
N SER A 122 -6.27 3.02 -6.91
CA SER A 122 -5.95 1.78 -6.20
C SER A 122 -4.45 1.63 -6.10
N GLY A 123 -3.94 1.54 -4.87
CA GLY A 123 -2.51 1.56 -4.57
C GLY A 123 -1.71 0.68 -5.51
N PHE A 124 -0.83 1.28 -6.29
CA PHE A 124 0.01 0.54 -7.23
C PHE A 124 1.18 -0.08 -6.45
N ASP A 125 1.31 -1.41 -6.43
CA ASP A 125 2.49 -2.06 -5.87
C ASP A 125 3.58 -2.16 -6.95
N SER A 126 4.62 -1.35 -6.82
CA SER A 126 5.78 -1.39 -7.71
C SER A 126 6.73 -2.56 -7.42
N SER A 127 6.47 -3.34 -6.36
CA SER A 127 7.21 -4.57 -6.11
C SER A 127 6.93 -5.62 -7.19
N THR A 128 7.75 -6.67 -7.20
CA THR A 128 7.55 -7.87 -8.03
C THR A 128 6.37 -8.74 -7.60
N ASP A 129 5.82 -8.56 -6.38
CA ASP A 129 4.64 -9.31 -5.94
C ASP A 129 3.34 -8.68 -6.50
N GLU A 130 3.38 -7.42 -6.94
CA GLU A 130 2.29 -6.72 -7.65
C GLU A 130 0.94 -6.77 -6.89
N ASP A 131 0.98 -6.65 -5.55
CA ASP A 131 -0.20 -6.71 -4.67
C ASP A 131 -0.96 -5.38 -4.70
N HIS A 132 -1.47 -5.02 -5.88
CA HIS A 132 -2.21 -3.77 -6.12
C HIS A 132 -3.49 -3.67 -5.28
N GLY A 133 -3.93 -2.44 -4.99
CA GLY A 133 -5.16 -2.19 -4.22
C GLY A 133 -5.02 -2.45 -2.72
N ASN A 134 -3.79 -2.51 -2.21
CA ASN A 134 -3.49 -2.66 -0.79
C ASN A 134 -3.76 -1.39 0.05
N ALA A 135 -3.97 -0.25 -0.62
CA ALA A 135 -4.42 1.03 -0.07
C ALA A 135 -5.25 1.77 -1.14
N ILE A 136 -6.08 2.73 -0.74
CA ILE A 136 -6.89 3.56 -1.65
C ILE A 136 -6.69 5.04 -1.31
N LEU A 137 -6.50 5.85 -2.35
CA LEU A 137 -6.53 7.30 -2.26
C LEU A 137 -7.73 7.83 -3.05
N ILE A 138 -8.69 8.45 -2.37
CA ILE A 138 -9.89 9.01 -3.00
C ILE A 138 -9.68 10.50 -3.23
N LYS A 139 -9.87 10.96 -4.47
CA LYS A 139 -9.86 12.37 -4.83
C LYS A 139 -11.26 12.94 -4.68
N ILE A 140 -11.48 13.80 -3.69
CA ILE A 140 -12.77 14.50 -3.51
C ILE A 140 -12.87 15.66 -4.50
N ASN A 141 -11.79 16.45 -4.57
CA ASN A 141 -11.55 17.47 -5.58
C ASN A 141 -10.05 17.78 -5.63
N LYS A 142 -9.64 18.80 -6.41
CA LYS A 142 -8.23 19.19 -6.65
C LYS A 142 -7.27 19.09 -5.45
N ASN A 143 -7.68 19.51 -4.24
CA ASN A 143 -6.80 19.59 -3.06
C ASN A 143 -7.42 18.93 -1.81
N ASN A 144 -8.46 18.11 -1.97
CA ASN A 144 -9.12 17.44 -0.84
C ASN A 144 -9.20 15.95 -1.13
N TYR A 145 -8.71 15.16 -0.18
CA TYR A 145 -8.50 13.73 -0.38
C TYR A 145 -8.91 12.94 0.85
N VAL A 146 -9.11 11.66 0.64
CA VAL A 146 -9.30 10.68 1.70
C VAL A 146 -8.30 9.55 1.47
N PHE A 147 -7.48 9.29 2.47
CA PHE A 147 -6.64 8.11 2.49
C PHE A 147 -7.36 6.97 3.21
N VAL A 148 -7.27 5.77 2.64
CA VAL A 148 -7.79 4.52 3.21
C VAL A 148 -6.67 3.48 3.15
N GLY A 149 -6.10 3.14 4.30
CA GLY A 149 -5.04 2.15 4.46
C GLY A 149 -5.22 1.36 5.75
N ASP A 150 -4.19 1.31 6.60
CA ASP A 150 -4.30 0.84 7.98
C ASP A 150 -5.12 1.80 8.85
N GLU A 151 -5.19 3.07 8.46
CA GLU A 151 -6.06 4.11 9.00
C GLU A 151 -6.92 4.76 7.91
N ILE A 152 -7.90 5.56 8.33
CA ILE A 152 -8.77 6.33 7.42
C ILE A 152 -8.81 7.78 7.88
N TYR A 153 -8.46 8.71 7.00
CA TYR A 153 -8.54 10.14 7.29
C TYR A 153 -8.74 11.01 6.04
N GLU A 154 -9.41 12.13 6.24
CA GLU A 154 -9.50 13.21 5.25
C GLU A 154 -8.32 14.16 5.44
N PHE A 155 -7.82 14.75 4.36
CA PHE A 155 -6.73 15.74 4.44
C PHE A 155 -6.77 16.71 3.26
N LYS A 156 -5.94 17.76 3.35
CA LYS A 156 -5.74 18.72 2.26
C LYS A 156 -4.27 18.82 1.87
N THR A 157 -4.05 19.06 0.59
CA THR A 157 -2.73 19.27 -0.02
C THR A 157 -2.61 20.70 -0.53
N ASP A 158 -1.37 21.11 -0.81
CA ASP A 158 -1.06 22.46 -1.29
C ASP A 158 -1.03 22.51 -2.81
N ASP A 159 -0.70 21.37 -3.42
CA ASP A 159 -0.71 21.07 -4.83
C ASP A 159 -1.58 19.85 -5.14
N GLU A 160 -1.80 19.59 -6.43
CA GLU A 160 -2.63 18.48 -6.89
C GLU A 160 -1.81 17.19 -6.94
N ILE A 161 -2.33 16.12 -6.32
CA ILE A 161 -1.78 14.76 -6.46
C ILE A 161 -2.04 14.24 -7.88
N ILE A 162 -0.97 13.76 -8.52
CA ILE A 162 -0.97 13.24 -9.88
C ILE A 162 -0.70 11.72 -9.94
N ASP A 163 -0.11 11.13 -8.91
CA ASP A 163 0.16 9.69 -8.84
C ASP A 163 0.10 9.15 -7.41
N PHE A 164 -0.15 7.85 -7.27
CA PHE A 164 -0.23 7.16 -5.99
C PHE A 164 0.31 5.73 -6.08
N ILE A 165 1.34 5.44 -5.30
CA ILE A 165 2.02 4.15 -5.22
C ILE A 165 1.90 3.64 -3.80
N ALA A 166 1.63 2.35 -3.62
CA ALA A 166 1.61 1.73 -2.30
C ALA A 166 2.36 0.41 -2.37
N VAL A 167 3.69 0.50 -2.20
CA VAL A 167 4.56 -0.67 -2.28
C VAL A 167 4.34 -1.56 -1.08
N VAL A 168 4.15 -2.86 -1.28
CA VAL A 168 4.05 -3.80 -0.17
C VAL A 168 5.45 -4.24 0.23
N GLY A 169 5.92 -3.72 1.36
CA GLY A 169 7.21 -4.08 1.91
C GLY A 169 7.20 -5.38 2.70
N ASN A 170 8.28 -5.62 3.43
CA ASN A 170 8.42 -6.80 4.30
C ASN A 170 7.24 -6.91 5.27
N ASN A 171 6.85 -8.16 5.56
CA ASN A 171 5.70 -8.50 6.41
C ASN A 171 4.32 -8.04 5.89
N ALA A 172 4.19 -7.75 4.59
CA ALA A 172 2.93 -7.32 3.98
C ALA A 172 2.40 -5.97 4.53
N VAL A 173 3.33 -5.04 4.82
CA VAL A 173 3.02 -3.67 5.22
C VAL A 173 3.11 -2.76 3.99
N PRO A 174 2.04 -2.04 3.62
CA PRO A 174 2.09 -1.02 2.60
C PRO A 174 2.93 0.19 3.02
N TYR A 175 3.66 0.76 2.07
CA TYR A 175 4.36 2.05 2.16
C TYR A 175 3.75 3.03 1.14
N PRO A 176 2.53 3.54 1.40
CA PRO A 176 1.81 4.43 0.50
C PRO A 176 2.49 5.79 0.37
N VAL A 177 2.75 6.22 -0.85
CA VAL A 177 3.27 7.53 -1.21
C VAL A 177 2.46 8.10 -2.39
N ALA A 178 2.12 9.39 -2.31
CA ALA A 178 1.53 10.11 -3.43
C ALA A 178 2.50 11.16 -3.94
N TYR A 179 2.53 11.35 -5.25
CA TYR A 179 3.29 12.42 -5.87
C TYR A 179 2.33 13.48 -6.34
N GLY A 180 2.52 14.69 -5.82
CA GLY A 180 1.93 15.90 -6.36
C GLY A 180 2.82 16.57 -7.40
N ILE A 181 2.41 17.75 -7.84
CA ILE A 181 3.18 18.61 -8.75
C ILE A 181 4.46 19.11 -8.06
N GLU A 182 4.39 19.44 -6.77
CA GLU A 182 5.45 20.08 -5.98
C GLU A 182 5.87 19.26 -4.77
N ASN A 183 5.03 18.35 -4.27
CA ASN A 183 5.26 17.63 -3.00
C ASN A 183 5.11 16.11 -3.14
N ALA A 184 5.92 15.35 -2.40
CA ALA A 184 5.71 13.93 -2.14
C ALA A 184 5.03 13.75 -0.77
N TYR A 185 3.95 12.96 -0.71
CA TYR A 185 3.10 12.78 0.46
C TYR A 185 3.24 11.36 1.04
N PHE A 186 3.58 11.28 2.33
CA PHE A 186 3.85 10.06 3.07
C PHE A 186 2.72 9.81 4.08
N PHE A 187 1.95 8.76 3.84
CA PHE A 187 0.68 8.56 4.55
C PHE A 187 0.83 7.87 5.90
N LEU A 188 1.92 7.12 6.14
CA LEU A 188 2.22 6.53 7.45
C LEU A 188 2.58 7.63 8.46
N GLU A 189 3.45 8.56 8.06
CA GLU A 189 3.93 9.68 8.88
C GLU A 189 2.97 10.88 8.85
N LYS A 190 1.97 10.85 7.95
CA LYS A 190 1.04 11.96 7.71
C LYS A 190 1.80 13.26 7.42
N SER A 191 2.81 13.15 6.57
CA SER A 191 3.76 14.22 6.27
C SER A 191 4.01 14.35 4.78
N TYR A 192 4.67 15.42 4.36
CA TYR A 192 5.10 15.63 2.98
C TYR A 192 6.51 16.23 2.94
N ILE A 193 7.16 16.06 1.80
CA ILE A 193 8.47 16.64 1.48
C ILE A 193 8.34 17.34 0.13
N PRO A 194 8.77 18.61 -0.03
CA PRO A 194 8.88 19.24 -1.34
C PRO A 194 9.78 18.42 -2.26
N ILE A 195 9.38 18.19 -3.50
CA ILE A 195 10.12 17.35 -4.46
C ILE A 195 11.55 17.86 -4.66
N MET A 196 11.74 19.18 -4.61
CA MET A 196 13.06 19.82 -4.73
C MET A 196 14.00 19.53 -3.57
N ASP A 197 13.49 19.09 -2.43
CA ASP A 197 14.27 18.76 -1.23
C ASP A 197 14.62 17.26 -1.16
N LEU A 198 14.03 16.43 -2.03
CA LEU A 198 14.34 15.00 -2.12
C LEU A 198 15.73 14.79 -2.74
N GLN A 199 16.47 13.80 -2.21
CA GLN A 199 17.76 13.37 -2.76
C GLN A 199 17.59 12.58 -4.07
N LYS A 200 16.46 11.87 -4.23
CA LYS A 200 16.11 11.15 -5.45
C LYS A 200 14.82 11.72 -6.04
N ALA A 201 14.81 11.86 -7.36
CA ALA A 201 13.59 12.23 -8.07
C ALA A 201 12.49 11.18 -7.83
N PRO A 202 11.24 11.57 -7.55
CA PRO A 202 10.14 10.64 -7.36
C PRO A 202 9.80 9.96 -8.69
N THR A 203 9.79 8.63 -8.69
CA THR A 203 9.40 7.79 -9.84
C THR A 203 8.57 6.60 -9.36
N VAL A 204 7.92 5.91 -10.29
CA VAL A 204 7.21 4.66 -9.96
C VAL A 204 8.19 3.59 -9.44
N ALA A 205 9.41 3.55 -10.01
CA ALA A 205 10.40 2.52 -9.72
C ALA A 205 11.08 2.65 -8.35
N ASN A 206 11.09 3.84 -7.74
CA ASN A 206 11.79 4.12 -6.50
C ASN A 206 10.87 4.54 -5.33
N ALA A 207 9.58 4.22 -5.39
CA ALA A 207 8.63 4.58 -4.33
C ALA A 207 9.05 4.06 -2.94
N THR A 208 9.69 2.89 -2.84
CA THR A 208 10.25 2.39 -1.57
C THR A 208 11.38 3.28 -1.07
N ASP A 209 12.26 3.76 -1.96
CA ASP A 209 13.38 4.62 -1.61
C ASP A 209 12.92 5.95 -1.02
N MET A 210 11.71 6.41 -1.36
CA MET A 210 11.15 7.64 -0.79
C MET A 210 11.01 7.54 0.74
N TYR A 211 10.65 6.36 1.25
CA TYR A 211 10.59 6.11 2.69
C TYR A 211 11.99 5.96 3.32
N ASP A 212 13.01 5.59 2.53
CA ASP A 212 14.38 5.60 3.04
C ASP A 212 14.84 7.04 3.33
N GLU A 213 14.39 8.03 2.55
CA GLU A 213 14.70 9.46 2.76
C GLU A 213 14.07 10.04 4.03
N ILE A 214 12.82 9.65 4.34
CA ILE A 214 12.14 10.13 5.56
C ILE A 214 12.73 9.51 6.83
N TYR A 215 13.21 8.27 6.75
CA TYR A 215 13.81 7.58 7.89
C TYR A 215 15.32 7.79 8.03
N GLY A 216 16.01 8.21 6.97
CA GLY A 216 17.46 8.34 6.95
C GLY A 216 18.18 6.99 7.07
N ILE A 217 17.74 6.00 6.29
CA ILE A 217 18.26 4.62 6.32
C ILE A 217 18.93 4.24 5.00
N ASN A 218 19.56 3.06 4.95
CA ASN A 218 20.21 2.52 3.74
C ASN A 218 21.26 3.45 3.10
N GLY A 219 21.91 4.30 3.90
CA GLY A 219 22.92 5.25 3.43
C GLY A 219 22.35 6.54 2.83
N ILE A 220 21.07 6.80 3.03
CA ILE A 220 20.40 8.05 2.68
C ILE A 220 20.31 8.94 3.92
N GLU A 221 20.61 10.22 3.79
CA GLU A 221 20.44 11.17 4.89
C GLU A 221 18.96 11.46 5.14
N LYS A 222 18.58 11.68 6.38
CA LYS A 222 17.19 12.01 6.71
C LYS A 222 16.84 13.40 6.16
N VAL A 223 15.77 13.49 5.37
CA VAL A 223 15.20 14.75 4.88
C VAL A 223 14.14 15.25 5.87
N GLU A 224 14.08 16.56 6.09
CA GLU A 224 13.04 17.17 6.91
C GLU A 224 11.67 17.04 6.22
N SER A 225 10.65 16.62 6.97
CA SER A 225 9.28 16.50 6.49
C SER A 225 8.32 17.39 7.26
N TYR A 226 7.26 17.80 6.59
CA TYR A 226 6.26 18.74 7.10
C TYR A 226 4.92 18.04 7.28
N HIS A 227 4.14 18.45 8.28
CA HIS A 227 2.83 17.82 8.51
C HIS A 227 1.82 18.14 7.40
N ILE A 228 1.09 17.12 6.96
CA ILE A 228 -0.05 17.30 6.07
C ILE A 228 -1.12 18.15 6.78
N ARG A 229 -1.70 19.10 6.05
CA ARG A 229 -2.63 20.09 6.62
C ARG A 229 -4.04 19.52 6.75
N LYS A 230 -4.75 19.98 7.79
CA LYS A 230 -6.20 19.76 7.99
C LYS A 230 -6.60 18.28 7.97
N ILE A 231 -5.81 17.44 8.64
CA ILE A 231 -6.13 16.03 8.83
C ILE A 231 -7.35 15.91 9.74
N LYS A 232 -8.34 15.15 9.29
CA LYS A 232 -9.49 14.73 10.08
C LYS A 232 -9.54 13.21 10.09
N MET A 233 -9.22 12.63 11.24
CA MET A 233 -9.30 11.18 11.44
C MET A 233 -10.76 10.71 11.35
N ILE A 234 -10.97 9.63 10.60
CA ILE A 234 -12.25 8.93 10.48
C ILE A 234 -12.19 7.59 11.19
N SER A 235 -11.08 6.86 11.03
CA SER A 235 -10.79 5.65 11.78
C SER A 235 -9.30 5.58 12.05
N HIS A 236 -8.94 5.28 13.30
CA HIS A 236 -7.58 4.94 13.68
C HIS A 236 -7.27 3.49 13.29
N ARG A 237 -5.97 3.15 13.32
CA ARG A 237 -5.52 1.77 13.13
C ARG A 237 -6.19 0.87 14.15
N HIS A 238 -6.90 -0.13 13.63
CA HIS A 238 -7.63 -1.07 14.47
C HIS A 238 -6.64 -2.07 15.06
N ASN A 239 -6.17 -1.84 16.28
CA ASN A 239 -5.32 -2.81 16.98
C ASN A 239 -6.13 -3.97 17.59
N ASP A 240 -7.45 -3.79 17.75
CA ASP A 240 -8.33 -4.76 18.39
C ASP A 240 -9.48 -5.12 17.45
N TYR A 241 -9.42 -6.28 16.82
CA TYR A 241 -10.58 -6.82 16.13
C TYR A 241 -11.72 -7.02 17.13
N GLU A 242 -12.95 -6.64 16.76
CA GLU A 242 -14.12 -7.07 17.52
C GLU A 242 -14.23 -8.59 17.40
N PHE A 243 -14.00 -9.28 18.52
CA PHE A 243 -14.09 -10.73 18.58
C PHE A 243 -15.52 -11.14 18.88
N VAL A 244 -16.14 -11.86 17.95
CA VAL A 244 -17.41 -12.53 18.20
C VAL A 244 -17.11 -13.99 18.52
N ASP A 245 -17.52 -14.43 19.72
CA ASP A 245 -17.51 -15.85 20.09
C ASP A 245 -18.69 -16.53 19.39
N SER A 246 -18.40 -17.34 18.37
CA SER A 246 -19.42 -18.04 17.59
C SER A 246 -20.24 -19.04 18.42
N ASN A 247 -19.82 -19.35 19.67
CA ASN A 247 -20.53 -20.26 20.57
C ASN A 247 -21.54 -19.55 21.49
N LYS A 248 -21.60 -18.22 21.49
CA LYS A 248 -22.63 -17.47 22.23
C LYS A 248 -23.78 -17.11 21.30
N LYS A 249 -24.81 -17.96 21.30
CA LYS A 249 -26.17 -17.62 20.88
C LYS A 249 -26.93 -16.97 22.04
#